data_AF-A0A2S9X028-F1
#
_entry.id   AF-A0A2S9X028-F1
#
_cell.length_a   1.000
_cell.length_b   1.000
_cell.length_c   1.000
_cell.angle_alpha   90.00
_cell.angle_beta   90.00
_cell.angle_gamma   90.00
#
_symmetry.space_group_name_H-M   'P 1'
#
loop_
_entity.id
_entity.type
_entity.pdbx_description
1 polymer ?
#
loop_
_entity_poly.entity_id
_entity_poly.type
_entity_poly.pdbx_seq_one_letter_code
_entity_poly.pdbx_strand_id
1 'polypeptide(L)'
;MLELSGGKMTPFRVDGSVKNRNRQRQAFWGFISEYYQGSLGERVVLPRILINCAIQPYFRAVWNLDRIFIVDDAVWLFEIKHKFPMDRNGLHFGINDGELGMLEMLAGAGIRCLHTILVKPFWSKDVGSMYLLNDLNMRTQAAIIAAVLDGATTGRIMGRRSGRSGAHTSITGSSGLSFKSISAADFKVLGQLSDPPLDVAAKMSAVMAGAQSAPVSDDWLRSLRVQSLAHD
;
A
#
# COMPACT_ATOMS: atom_id res chain seq x y z
N MET A 1 -0.10 6.40 -34.65
CA MET A 1 0.61 7.18 -33.62
C MET A 1 1.57 6.22 -32.92
N LEU A 2 2.88 6.42 -33.07
CA LEU A 2 3.88 5.63 -32.35
C LEU A 2 3.84 6.05 -30.88
N GLU A 3 3.79 5.10 -29.96
CA GLU A 3 3.84 5.41 -28.53
C GLU A 3 5.24 5.81 -28.10
N LEU A 4 5.34 6.73 -27.13
CA LEU A 4 6.62 7.16 -26.53
C LEU A 4 7.38 6.01 -25.87
N SER A 5 6.67 4.95 -25.48
CA SER A 5 7.25 3.77 -24.83
C SER A 5 7.57 2.61 -25.79
N GLY A 6 7.36 2.77 -27.10
CA GLY A 6 7.57 1.71 -28.10
C GLY A 6 6.56 0.55 -28.02
N GLY A 7 5.58 0.63 -27.13
CA GLY A 7 4.47 -0.31 -27.01
C GLY A 7 3.31 -0.01 -27.98
N LYS A 8 2.29 -0.87 -27.99
CA LYS A 8 0.97 -0.55 -28.58
C LYS A 8 0.08 0.07 -27.51
N MET A 9 -0.67 1.12 -27.84
CA MET A 9 -1.69 1.67 -26.95
C MET A 9 -2.74 0.62 -26.68
N THR A 10 -3.03 0.38 -25.41
CA THR A 10 -4.18 -0.43 -25.04
C THR A 10 -5.00 0.37 -24.04
N PRO A 11 -6.10 0.99 -24.50
CA PRO A 11 -7.09 1.52 -23.59
C PRO A 11 -7.49 0.40 -22.63
N PHE A 12 -7.34 0.62 -21.34
CA PHE A 12 -7.90 -0.29 -20.35
C PHE A 12 -9.20 0.29 -19.84
N ARG A 13 -10.23 -0.56 -19.77
CA ARG A 13 -11.47 -0.24 -19.09
C ARG A 13 -11.44 -0.95 -17.76
N VAL A 14 -11.62 -0.21 -16.67
CA VAL A 14 -11.81 -0.82 -15.35
C VAL A 14 -13.07 -1.68 -15.43
N ASP A 15 -12.93 -2.96 -15.09
CA ASP A 15 -14.04 -3.90 -15.11
C ASP A 15 -15.16 -3.42 -14.16
N GLY A 16 -16.42 -3.58 -14.58
CA GLY A 16 -17.58 -3.18 -13.79
C GLY A 16 -17.66 -3.90 -12.45
N SER A 17 -17.19 -5.15 -12.38
CA SER A 17 -17.14 -5.98 -11.18
C SER A 17 -16.11 -5.51 -10.14
N VAL A 18 -15.13 -4.69 -10.56
CA VAL A 18 -14.13 -4.07 -9.67
C VAL A 18 -14.59 -2.67 -9.22
N LYS A 19 -15.55 -2.05 -9.92
CA LYS A 19 -16.01 -0.68 -9.64
C LYS A 19 -17.08 -0.64 -8.54
N ASN A 20 -16.69 -0.23 -7.33
CA ASN A 20 -17.63 0.00 -6.23
C ASN A 20 -18.01 1.49 -6.11
N ARG A 21 -19.17 1.88 -6.67
CA ARG A 21 -19.67 3.28 -6.66
C ARG A 21 -19.99 3.80 -5.26
N ASN A 22 -20.54 2.97 -4.38
CA ASN A 22 -20.90 3.38 -3.03
C ASN A 22 -19.65 3.74 -2.22
N ARG A 23 -18.60 2.91 -2.30
CA ARG A 23 -17.31 3.19 -1.69
C ARG A 23 -16.67 4.48 -2.21
N GLN A 24 -16.75 4.73 -3.53
CA GLN A 24 -16.25 5.96 -4.14
C GLN A 24 -16.99 7.19 -3.61
N ARG A 25 -18.33 7.14 -3.55
CA ARG A 25 -19.16 8.23 -3.00
C ARG A 25 -18.89 8.48 -1.53
N GLN A 26 -18.77 7.43 -0.72
CA GLN A 26 -18.43 7.55 0.71
C GLN A 26 -17.06 8.22 0.91
N ALA A 27 -16.05 7.85 0.12
CA ALA A 27 -14.74 8.50 0.19
C ALA A 27 -14.78 9.96 -0.23
N PHE A 28 -15.48 10.23 -1.32
CA PHE A 28 -15.60 11.58 -1.86
C PHE A 28 -16.31 12.50 -0.89
N TRP A 29 -17.55 12.17 -0.51
CA TRP A 29 -18.40 13.04 0.33
C TRP A 29 -18.09 12.96 1.82
N GLY A 30 -17.60 11.81 2.30
CA GLY A 30 -17.34 11.62 3.73
C GLY A 30 -15.99 12.16 4.20
N PHE A 31 -15.10 12.58 3.29
CA PHE A 31 -13.78 13.09 3.68
C PHE A 31 -13.17 14.02 2.64
N ILE A 32 -13.00 13.54 1.40
CA ILE A 32 -12.17 14.22 0.40
C ILE A 32 -12.72 15.62 0.06
N SER A 33 -14.04 15.77 -0.11
CA SER A 33 -14.64 17.07 -0.44
C SER A 33 -14.49 18.08 0.70
N GLU A 34 -14.68 17.63 1.93
CA GLU A 34 -14.61 18.49 3.11
C GLU A 34 -13.17 18.87 3.47
N TYR A 35 -12.23 17.94 3.32
CA TYR A 35 -10.82 18.19 3.65
C TYR A 35 -10.16 19.13 2.65
N TYR A 36 -10.42 18.95 1.35
CA TYR A 36 -9.76 19.75 0.30
C TYR A 36 -10.55 20.99 -0.13
N GLN A 37 -11.86 21.06 0.17
CA GLN A 37 -12.74 22.20 -0.11
C GLN A 37 -12.53 22.77 -1.52
N GLY A 38 -12.32 24.08 -1.65
CA GLY A 38 -12.10 24.76 -2.94
C GLY A 38 -10.86 24.29 -3.71
N SER A 39 -9.90 23.63 -3.05
CA SER A 39 -8.68 23.11 -3.68
C SER A 39 -8.81 21.66 -4.18
N LEU A 40 -9.98 21.03 -4.06
CA LEU A 40 -10.20 19.65 -4.46
C LEU A 40 -9.82 19.36 -5.92
N GLY A 41 -10.17 20.29 -6.82
CA GLY A 41 -9.85 20.19 -8.24
C GLY A 41 -8.34 20.08 -8.48
N GLU A 42 -7.59 21.04 -7.94
CA GLU A 42 -6.14 21.14 -8.11
C GLU A 42 -5.39 20.01 -7.39
N ARG A 43 -5.78 19.68 -6.15
CA ARG A 43 -5.01 18.77 -5.28
C ARG A 43 -5.33 17.29 -5.46
N VAL A 44 -6.48 16.95 -6.05
CA VAL A 44 -6.93 15.56 -6.17
C VAL A 44 -7.37 15.21 -7.58
N VAL A 45 -8.30 15.98 -8.15
CA VAL A 45 -8.93 15.63 -9.43
C VAL A 45 -7.94 15.74 -10.60
N LEU A 46 -7.28 16.89 -10.73
CA LEU A 46 -6.38 17.18 -11.83
C LEU A 46 -5.18 16.22 -11.89
N PRO A 47 -4.44 15.95 -10.78
CA PRO A 47 -3.38 14.95 -10.78
C PRO A 47 -3.87 13.57 -11.22
N ARG A 48 -5.07 13.16 -10.80
CA ARG A 48 -5.61 11.84 -11.12
C ARG A 48 -6.03 11.73 -12.59
N ILE A 49 -6.56 12.80 -13.18
CA ILE A 49 -6.85 12.86 -14.63
C ILE A 49 -5.53 12.81 -15.42
N LEU A 50 -4.53 13.62 -15.04
CA LEU A 50 -3.24 13.65 -15.72
C LEU A 50 -2.58 12.26 -15.73
N ILE A 51 -2.47 11.63 -14.57
CA ILE A 51 -1.84 10.31 -14.44
C ILE A 51 -2.61 9.25 -15.24
N ASN A 52 -3.93 9.13 -15.03
CA ASN A 52 -4.68 8.01 -15.60
C ASN A 52 -5.05 8.18 -17.08
N CYS A 53 -5.20 9.42 -17.55
CA CYS A 53 -5.70 9.70 -18.90
C CYS A 53 -4.62 10.25 -19.84
N ALA A 54 -3.63 11.00 -19.33
CA ALA A 54 -2.60 11.62 -20.16
C ALA A 54 -1.26 10.87 -20.11
N ILE A 55 -0.96 10.16 -19.01
CA ILE A 55 0.31 9.43 -18.87
C ILE A 55 0.09 7.93 -19.07
N GLN A 56 -0.65 7.26 -18.19
CA GLN A 56 -0.76 5.80 -18.15
C GLN A 56 -1.14 5.13 -19.49
N PRO A 57 -1.97 5.71 -20.38
CA PRO A 57 -2.29 5.09 -21.66
C PRO A 57 -1.11 4.99 -22.63
N TYR A 58 -0.10 5.86 -22.50
CA TYR A 58 1.01 6.00 -23.44
C TYR A 58 2.34 5.41 -22.91
N PHE A 59 2.40 5.11 -21.61
CA PHE A 59 3.58 4.55 -20.96
C PHE A 59 3.27 3.19 -20.34
N ARG A 60 3.98 2.15 -20.79
CA ARG A 60 3.72 0.75 -20.38
C ARG A 60 4.39 0.31 -19.08
N ALA A 61 5.39 1.06 -18.61
CA ALA A 61 6.20 0.71 -17.43
C ALA A 61 6.31 1.89 -16.45
N VAL A 62 5.23 2.64 -16.25
CA VAL A 62 5.18 3.72 -15.26
C VAL A 62 4.63 3.20 -13.95
N TRP A 63 5.32 3.56 -12.86
CA TRP A 63 4.87 3.30 -11.50
C TRP A 63 4.54 4.62 -10.83
N ASN A 64 3.36 4.70 -10.21
CA ASN A 64 3.03 5.83 -9.36
C ASN A 64 3.69 5.63 -8.01
N LEU A 65 4.71 6.44 -7.71
CA LEU A 65 5.38 6.45 -6.42
C LEU A 65 4.61 7.34 -5.46
N ASP A 66 4.36 6.88 -4.23
CA ASP A 66 3.54 7.63 -3.27
C ASP A 66 4.22 8.94 -2.83
N ARG A 67 5.41 8.86 -2.22
CA ARG A 67 6.17 10.03 -1.72
C ARG A 67 7.67 9.79 -1.86
N ILE A 68 8.39 10.76 -2.43
CA ILE A 68 9.85 10.82 -2.38
C ILE A 68 10.26 11.96 -1.45
N PHE A 69 11.26 11.73 -0.60
CA PHE A 69 11.88 12.77 0.21
C PHE A 69 13.37 12.47 0.42
N ILE A 70 14.08 13.48 0.90
CA ILE A 70 15.51 13.38 1.23
C ILE A 70 15.63 13.42 2.75
N VAL A 71 16.35 12.45 3.31
CA VAL A 71 16.75 12.46 4.72
C VAL A 71 18.26 12.36 4.75
N ASP A 72 18.90 13.37 5.34
CA ASP A 72 20.33 13.60 5.25
C ASP A 72 20.76 13.61 3.76
N ASP A 73 21.70 12.75 3.36
CA ASP A 73 22.17 12.63 1.97
C ASP A 73 21.53 11.45 1.22
N ALA A 74 20.47 10.84 1.78
CA ALA A 74 19.81 9.66 1.20
C ALA A 74 18.43 10.00 0.63
N VAL A 75 18.17 9.52 -0.59
CA VAL A 75 16.84 9.60 -1.21
C VAL A 75 16.00 8.42 -0.74
N TRP A 76 14.79 8.72 -0.26
CA TRP A 76 13.85 7.75 0.27
C TRP A 76 12.53 7.78 -0.48
N LEU A 77 12.03 6.59 -0.83
CA LEU A 77 10.66 6.32 -1.19
C LEU A 77 9.87 5.91 0.05
N PHE A 78 8.79 6.62 0.33
CA PHE A 78 7.79 6.20 1.29
C PHE A 78 6.56 5.68 0.55
N GLU A 79 6.26 4.41 0.78
CA GLU A 79 5.15 3.70 0.17
C GLU A 79 4.20 3.23 1.27
N ILE A 80 2.90 3.51 1.15
CA ILE A 80 1.91 3.06 2.13
C ILE A 80 0.82 2.21 1.48
N LYS A 81 0.62 1.00 2.01
CA LYS A 81 -0.46 0.11 1.59
C LYS A 81 -1.43 -0.14 2.72
N HIS A 82 -2.70 -0.31 2.39
CA HIS A 82 -3.72 -0.77 3.33
C HIS A 82 -3.99 -2.25 3.09
N LYS A 83 -3.59 -3.11 4.02
CA LYS A 83 -3.67 -4.58 3.86
C LYS A 83 -4.19 -5.23 5.15
N PHE A 84 -4.51 -6.50 5.04
CA PHE A 84 -4.64 -7.41 6.19
C PHE A 84 -3.77 -8.63 5.90
N PRO A 85 -3.24 -9.31 6.93
CA PRO A 85 -2.36 -10.45 6.72
C PRO A 85 -3.14 -11.68 6.23
N MET A 86 -2.46 -12.50 5.43
CA MET A 86 -2.88 -13.87 5.12
C MET A 86 -2.42 -14.79 6.24
N ASP A 87 -3.31 -15.63 6.76
CA ASP A 87 -2.99 -16.63 7.79
C ASP A 87 -2.93 -18.02 7.14
N ARG A 88 -1.71 -18.48 6.83
CA ARG A 88 -1.44 -19.77 6.18
C ARG A 88 -0.12 -20.35 6.72
N ASN A 89 -0.09 -20.63 8.03
CA ASN A 89 1.10 -20.97 8.82
C ASN A 89 1.91 -19.74 9.25
N GLY A 90 1.22 -18.80 9.89
CA GLY A 90 1.75 -17.50 10.30
C GLY A 90 1.21 -16.37 9.44
N LEU A 91 1.37 -15.14 9.93
CA LEU A 91 0.85 -13.96 9.26
C LEU A 91 1.82 -13.44 8.18
N HIS A 92 1.27 -13.20 6.99
CA HIS A 92 2.05 -12.76 5.84
C HIS A 92 1.38 -11.65 5.05
N PHE A 93 2.18 -10.79 4.44
CA PHE A 93 1.74 -9.75 3.52
C PHE A 93 2.28 -10.01 2.11
N GLY A 94 1.41 -9.92 1.11
CA GLY A 94 1.80 -10.07 -0.29
C GLY A 94 2.35 -8.76 -0.86
N ILE A 95 3.44 -8.82 -1.61
CA ILE A 95 3.93 -7.74 -2.48
C ILE A 95 3.94 -8.23 -3.94
N ASN A 96 3.46 -7.41 -4.87
CA ASN A 96 3.41 -7.80 -6.28
C ASN A 96 4.82 -7.93 -6.86
N ASP A 97 5.05 -8.91 -7.74
CA ASP A 97 6.37 -9.14 -8.34
C ASP A 97 6.86 -7.91 -9.14
N GLY A 98 5.95 -7.21 -9.84
CA GLY A 98 6.29 -5.98 -10.55
C GLY A 98 6.62 -4.81 -9.62
N GLU A 99 5.91 -4.71 -8.49
CA GLU A 99 6.19 -3.71 -7.45
C GLU A 99 7.57 -3.96 -6.84
N LEU A 100 7.87 -5.21 -6.51
CA LEU A 100 9.15 -5.58 -5.93
C LEU A 100 10.31 -5.39 -6.90
N GLY A 101 10.12 -5.69 -8.20
CA GLY A 101 11.12 -5.40 -9.24
C GLY A 101 11.37 -3.91 -9.43
N MET A 102 10.32 -3.07 -9.33
CA MET A 102 10.48 -1.61 -9.32
C MET A 102 11.31 -1.16 -8.11
N LEU A 103 11.02 -1.68 -6.91
CA LEU A 103 11.77 -1.36 -5.71
C LEU A 103 13.23 -1.83 -5.77
N GLU A 104 13.51 -2.96 -6.41
CA GLU A 104 14.87 -3.43 -6.67
C GLU A 104 15.65 -2.47 -7.59
N MET A 105 15.02 -1.98 -8.67
CA MET A 105 15.63 -0.96 -9.54
C MET A 105 15.92 0.34 -8.79
N LEU A 106 14.98 0.81 -7.96
CA LEU A 106 15.18 2.00 -7.12
C LEU A 106 16.34 1.80 -6.13
N ALA A 107 16.38 0.64 -5.46
CA ALA A 107 17.46 0.31 -4.55
C ALA A 107 18.83 0.28 -5.27
N GLY A 108 18.90 -0.26 -6.49
CA GLY A 108 20.09 -0.22 -7.33
C GLY A 108 20.53 1.20 -7.74
N ALA A 109 19.59 2.15 -7.78
CA ALA A 109 19.85 3.58 -7.99
C ALA A 109 20.17 4.34 -6.69
N GLY A 110 20.33 3.65 -5.56
CA GLY A 110 20.60 4.26 -4.25
C GLY A 110 19.37 4.84 -3.55
N ILE A 111 18.16 4.58 -4.06
CA ILE A 111 16.90 5.03 -3.46
C ILE A 111 16.37 3.93 -2.55
N ARG A 112 16.29 4.22 -1.25
CA ARG A 112 15.80 3.27 -0.24
C ARG A 112 14.29 3.38 -0.10
N CYS A 113 13.60 2.29 0.20
CA CYS A 113 12.15 2.32 0.42
C CYS A 113 11.78 2.02 1.87
N LEU A 114 10.95 2.86 2.48
CA LEU A 114 10.21 2.53 3.70
C LEU A 114 8.83 2.00 3.29
N HIS A 115 8.70 0.68 3.20
CA HIS A 115 7.45 0.01 2.86
C HIS A 115 6.58 -0.10 4.09
N THR A 116 5.51 0.69 4.12
CA THR A 116 4.61 0.82 5.27
C THR A 116 3.28 0.17 4.98
N ILE A 117 2.75 -0.55 5.97
CA ILE A 117 1.44 -1.15 5.92
C ILE A 117 0.58 -0.58 7.04
N LEU A 118 -0.54 0.01 6.67
CA LEU A 118 -1.69 0.21 7.55
C LEU A 118 -2.46 -1.11 7.60
N VAL A 119 -2.30 -1.86 8.68
CA VAL A 119 -2.98 -3.14 8.89
C VAL A 119 -4.41 -2.86 9.35
N LYS A 120 -5.37 -3.29 8.53
CA LYS A 120 -6.79 -3.13 8.83
C LYS A 120 -7.22 -4.06 9.99
N PRO A 121 -8.02 -3.59 10.96
CA PRO A 121 -8.63 -4.45 11.98
C PRO A 121 -9.50 -5.57 11.40
N PHE A 122 -10.34 -5.25 10.41
CA PHE A 122 -11.12 -6.26 9.69
C PHE A 122 -10.27 -6.98 8.64
N TRP A 123 -10.03 -8.26 8.88
CA TRP A 123 -9.30 -9.14 7.96
C TRP A 123 -10.23 -9.77 6.93
N SER A 124 -10.89 -8.89 6.18
CA SER A 124 -11.77 -9.26 5.08
C SER A 124 -11.49 -8.41 3.85
N LYS A 125 -11.61 -9.06 2.69
CA LYS A 125 -11.57 -8.40 1.36
C LYS A 125 -12.84 -7.60 1.09
N ASP A 126 -13.95 -7.97 1.75
CA ASP A 126 -15.27 -7.36 1.53
C ASP A 126 -15.39 -6.02 2.29
N VAL A 127 -14.51 -5.80 3.28
CA VAL A 127 -14.43 -4.55 4.04
C VAL A 127 -13.29 -3.67 3.49
N GLY A 128 -13.66 -2.56 2.83
CA GLY A 128 -12.71 -1.53 2.39
C GLY A 128 -12.02 -0.82 3.57
N SER A 129 -11.04 0.06 3.32
CA SER A 129 -10.36 0.81 4.40
C SER A 129 -11.10 2.09 4.83
N MET A 130 -12.19 2.46 4.15
CA MET A 130 -12.85 3.76 4.32
C MET A 130 -13.55 3.92 5.67
N TYR A 131 -13.98 2.83 6.30
CA TYR A 131 -14.56 2.87 7.63
C TYR A 131 -13.59 3.48 8.65
N LEU A 132 -12.28 3.32 8.45
CA LEU A 132 -11.26 3.94 9.29
C LEU A 132 -11.33 5.47 9.26
N LEU A 133 -12.03 6.11 8.32
CA LEU A 133 -12.22 7.57 8.37
C LEU A 133 -13.31 8.00 9.34
N ASN A 134 -14.30 7.15 9.62
CA ASN A 134 -15.48 7.56 10.38
C ASN A 134 -15.69 6.74 11.66
N ASP A 135 -15.01 5.61 11.80
CA ASP A 135 -15.07 4.72 12.96
C ASP A 135 -13.80 4.87 13.80
N LEU A 136 -13.89 5.69 14.85
CA LEU A 136 -12.76 5.97 15.75
C LEU A 136 -12.30 4.72 16.52
N ASN A 137 -13.23 3.83 16.90
CA ASN A 137 -12.87 2.58 17.59
C ASN A 137 -12.06 1.67 16.67
N MET A 138 -12.36 1.67 15.38
CA MET A 138 -11.56 0.91 14.43
C MET A 138 -10.20 1.55 14.12
N ARG A 139 -10.09 2.89 14.19
CA ARG A 139 -8.79 3.56 14.08
C ARG A 139 -7.84 3.14 15.19
N THR A 140 -8.32 2.99 16.42
CA THR A 140 -7.45 2.57 17.54
C THR A 140 -6.91 1.15 17.37
N GLN A 141 -7.59 0.30 16.59
CA GLN A 141 -7.16 -1.06 16.30
C GLN A 141 -6.33 -1.16 15.01
N ALA A 142 -6.20 -0.09 14.22
CA ALA A 142 -5.46 -0.12 12.97
C ALA A 142 -3.96 0.03 13.22
N ALA A 143 -3.17 -1.01 12.92
CA ALA A 143 -1.73 -1.01 13.16
C ALA A 143 -0.96 -0.31 12.03
N ILE A 144 0.15 0.33 12.36
CA ILE A 144 1.14 0.85 11.42
C ILE A 144 2.42 0.06 11.62
N ILE A 145 2.85 -0.62 10.56
CA ILE A 145 4.07 -1.44 10.54
C ILE A 145 4.90 -1.06 9.32
N ALA A 146 6.22 -1.19 9.39
CA ALA A 146 7.09 -0.89 8.25
C ALA A 146 8.27 -1.84 8.12
N ALA A 147 8.73 -2.01 6.89
CA ALA A 147 9.98 -2.68 6.55
C ALA A 147 10.82 -1.76 5.67
N VAL A 148 12.12 -1.70 5.93
CA VAL A 148 13.06 -1.06 5.00
C VAL A 148 13.34 -2.06 3.88
N LEU A 149 13.04 -1.67 2.66
CA LEU A 149 13.33 -2.43 1.45
C LEU A 149 14.52 -1.77 0.76
N ASP A 150 15.71 -2.31 1.05
CA ASP A 150 16.97 -2.02 0.37
C ASP A 150 17.35 -3.17 -0.58
N GLY A 151 18.46 -3.03 -1.31
CA GLY A 151 18.87 -4.02 -2.32
C GLY A 151 19.07 -5.42 -1.76
N ALA A 152 19.59 -5.54 -0.54
CA ALA A 152 19.76 -6.84 0.12
C ALA A 152 18.41 -7.47 0.47
N THR A 153 17.49 -6.66 1.00
CA THR A 153 16.16 -7.12 1.40
C THR A 153 15.29 -7.47 0.20
N THR A 154 15.26 -6.62 -0.83
CA THR A 154 14.49 -6.87 -2.06
C THR A 154 15.00 -8.11 -2.78
N GLY A 155 16.33 -8.25 -2.95
CA GLY A 155 16.93 -9.43 -3.57
C GLY A 155 16.59 -10.74 -2.83
N ARG A 156 16.64 -10.72 -1.49
CA ARG A 156 16.22 -11.86 -0.66
C ARG A 156 14.74 -12.22 -0.83
N ILE A 157 13.85 -11.23 -0.91
CA ILE A 157 12.42 -11.48 -1.13
C ILE A 157 12.19 -11.99 -2.56
N MET A 158 12.92 -11.47 -3.54
CA MET A 158 12.78 -11.87 -4.94
C MET A 158 13.12 -13.33 -5.18
N GLY A 159 14.14 -13.85 -4.48
CA GLY A 159 14.52 -15.26 -4.52
C GLY A 159 13.48 -16.23 -3.94
N ARG A 160 12.44 -15.76 -3.24
CA ARG A 160 11.37 -16.62 -2.69
C ARG A 160 10.42 -17.08 -3.80
N ARG A 161 9.68 -18.18 -3.60
CA ARG A 161 8.66 -18.65 -4.56
C ARG A 161 7.48 -17.67 -4.65
N SER A 162 7.01 -17.37 -5.86
CA SER A 162 5.80 -16.54 -6.04
C SER A 162 4.52 -17.34 -5.78
N GLY A 163 3.56 -16.71 -5.11
CA GLY A 163 2.16 -17.10 -5.10
C GLY A 163 1.39 -16.45 -6.26
N ARG A 164 0.10 -16.80 -6.40
CA ARG A 164 -0.83 -16.15 -7.34
C ARG A 164 -2.03 -15.59 -6.59
N SER A 165 -2.33 -14.32 -6.79
CA SER A 165 -3.49 -13.65 -6.21
C SER A 165 -4.79 -13.99 -6.98
N GLY A 166 -5.94 -13.69 -6.39
CA GLY A 166 -7.23 -13.80 -7.08
C GLY A 166 -7.40 -12.72 -8.16
N ALA A 167 -8.24 -12.98 -9.16
CA ALA A 167 -8.46 -12.10 -10.32
C ALA A 167 -8.85 -10.65 -9.96
N HIS A 168 -9.53 -10.44 -8.83
CA HIS A 168 -9.93 -9.15 -8.26
C HIS A 168 -8.76 -8.20 -7.90
N THR A 169 -7.53 -8.70 -7.89
CA THR A 169 -6.33 -7.89 -7.64
C THR A 169 -5.71 -7.33 -8.92
N SER A 170 -6.20 -7.75 -10.10
CA SER A 170 -5.81 -7.15 -11.38
C SER A 170 -6.76 -6.01 -11.76
N ILE A 171 -6.21 -4.94 -12.33
CA ILE A 171 -6.98 -3.77 -12.81
C ILE A 171 -8.03 -4.18 -13.86
N THR A 172 -7.75 -5.24 -14.63
CA THR A 172 -8.59 -5.77 -15.71
C THR A 172 -9.51 -6.92 -15.29
N GLY A 173 -9.39 -7.43 -14.07
CA GLY A 173 -10.16 -8.57 -13.57
C GLY A 173 -9.89 -9.92 -14.27
N SER A 174 -8.92 -9.99 -15.19
CA SER A 174 -8.76 -11.12 -16.13
C SER A 174 -7.74 -12.18 -15.72
N SER A 175 -6.80 -11.88 -14.82
CA SER A 175 -5.80 -12.86 -14.36
C SER A 175 -5.27 -12.55 -12.96
N GLY A 176 -4.94 -13.58 -12.18
CA GLY A 176 -4.22 -13.42 -10.92
C GLY A 176 -2.83 -12.83 -11.14
N LEU A 177 -2.40 -11.94 -10.25
CA LEU A 177 -1.04 -11.38 -10.26
C LEU A 177 -0.10 -12.29 -9.45
N SER A 178 1.14 -12.41 -9.90
CA SER A 178 2.18 -13.06 -9.10
C SER A 178 2.60 -12.14 -7.95
N PHE A 179 2.82 -12.73 -6.77
CA PHE A 179 3.25 -11.99 -5.59
C PHE A 179 4.25 -12.78 -4.76
N LYS A 180 5.14 -12.09 -4.04
CA LYS A 180 5.97 -12.65 -2.97
C LYS A 180 5.33 -12.44 -1.61
N SER A 181 5.54 -13.39 -0.71
CA SER A 181 5.08 -13.27 0.68
C SER A 181 6.21 -12.74 1.56
N ILE A 182 5.88 -11.73 2.37
CA ILE A 182 6.73 -11.17 3.41
C ILE A 182 6.10 -11.57 4.75
N SER A 183 6.90 -12.17 5.64
CA SER A 183 6.41 -12.54 6.97
C SER A 183 6.08 -11.28 7.77
N ALA A 184 5.05 -11.31 8.62
CA ALA A 184 4.78 -10.20 9.53
C ALA A 184 6.03 -9.87 10.37
N ALA A 185 6.79 -10.88 10.81
CA ALA A 185 8.03 -10.70 11.58
C ALA A 185 9.15 -9.97 10.83
N ASP A 186 9.09 -9.88 9.50
CA ASP A 186 10.04 -9.08 8.71
C ASP A 186 9.74 -7.55 8.84
N PHE A 187 8.61 -7.16 9.43
CA PHE A 187 8.23 -5.77 9.70
C PHE A 187 8.56 -5.34 11.12
N LYS A 188 8.69 -4.03 11.30
CA LYS A 188 8.84 -3.33 12.59
C LYS A 188 7.54 -2.66 12.99
N VAL A 189 7.24 -2.70 14.29
CA VAL A 189 6.10 -2.01 14.88
C VAL A 189 6.37 -0.51 14.89
N LEU A 190 5.52 0.28 14.24
CA LEU A 190 5.54 1.75 14.35
C LEU A 190 4.48 2.24 15.34
N GLY A 191 3.34 1.56 15.45
CA GLY A 191 2.31 1.90 16.42
C GLY A 191 0.92 1.58 15.90
N GLN A 192 -0.07 2.30 16.39
CA GLN A 192 -1.44 2.30 15.92
C GLN A 192 -1.79 3.65 15.27
N LEU A 193 -2.81 3.67 14.42
CA LEU A 193 -3.26 4.89 13.74
C LEU A 193 -3.78 5.96 14.71
N SER A 194 -4.17 5.57 15.92
CA SER A 194 -4.56 6.47 17.01
C SER A 194 -3.40 7.06 17.79
N ASP A 195 -2.18 6.54 17.64
CA ASP A 195 -1.01 7.06 18.35
C ASP A 195 -0.69 8.49 17.89
N PRO A 196 -0.06 9.31 18.74
CA PRO A 196 0.38 10.64 18.35
C PRO A 196 1.25 10.59 17.08
N PRO A 197 0.99 11.43 16.06
CA PRO A 197 1.74 11.38 14.81
C PRO A 197 3.26 11.56 14.98
N LEU A 198 3.68 12.33 16.00
CA LEU A 198 5.09 12.53 16.33
C LEU A 198 5.76 11.24 16.81
N ASP A 199 5.06 10.39 17.56
CA ASP A 199 5.61 9.13 18.07
C ASP A 199 5.79 8.12 16.95
N VAL A 200 4.80 8.03 16.05
CA VAL A 200 4.88 7.19 14.85
C VAL A 200 6.02 7.67 13.95
N ALA A 201 6.12 8.99 13.71
CA ALA A 201 7.19 9.58 12.90
C ALA A 201 8.58 9.32 13.50
N ALA A 202 8.74 9.45 14.83
CA ALA A 202 10.00 9.17 15.50
C ALA A 202 10.43 7.70 15.31
N LYS A 203 9.50 6.75 15.44
CA LYS A 203 9.77 5.33 15.19
C LYS A 203 10.07 5.05 13.72
N MET A 204 9.41 5.73 12.79
CA MET A 204 9.72 5.64 11.35
C MET A 204 11.15 6.06 11.08
N SER A 205 11.56 7.23 11.58
CA SER A 205 12.93 7.73 11.46
C SER A 205 13.94 6.76 12.08
N ALA A 206 13.64 6.20 13.26
CA ALA A 206 14.49 5.22 13.91
C ALA A 206 14.66 3.94 13.05
N VAL A 207 13.57 3.41 12.48
CA VAL A 207 13.60 2.26 11.57
C VAL A 207 14.41 2.57 10.31
N MET A 208 14.24 3.76 9.73
CA MET A 208 15.01 4.19 8.55
C MET A 208 16.52 4.30 8.84
N ALA A 209 16.88 4.78 10.03
CA ALA A 209 18.25 4.85 10.53
C ALA A 209 18.84 3.48 10.92
N GLY A 210 18.06 2.40 10.84
CA GLY A 210 18.50 1.05 11.20
C GLY A 210 18.54 0.78 12.70
N ALA A 211 17.89 1.61 13.51
CA ALA A 211 17.80 1.40 14.95
C ALA A 211 16.99 0.13 15.27
N GLN A 212 17.37 -0.55 16.35
CA GLN A 212 16.70 -1.76 16.79
C GLN A 212 15.26 -1.44 17.20
N SER A 213 14.32 -1.98 16.44
CA SER A 213 12.88 -1.84 16.68
C SER A 213 12.25 -3.22 16.87
N ALA A 214 11.22 -3.27 17.71
CA ALA A 214 10.48 -4.50 17.97
C ALA A 214 9.93 -5.08 16.66
N PRO A 215 10.25 -6.34 16.33
CA PRO A 215 9.61 -7.00 15.21
C PRO A 215 8.13 -7.16 15.51
N VAL A 216 7.32 -7.14 14.46
CA VAL A 216 5.89 -7.46 14.56
C VAL A 216 5.74 -8.93 14.95
N SER A 217 4.97 -9.22 15.99
CA SER A 217 4.57 -10.59 16.32
C SER A 217 3.18 -10.88 15.77
N ASP A 218 2.95 -12.15 15.43
CA ASP A 218 1.64 -12.59 14.96
C ASP A 218 0.56 -12.40 16.02
N ASP A 219 0.89 -12.68 17.30
CA ASP A 219 -0.04 -12.54 18.42
C ASP A 219 -0.46 -11.09 18.64
N TRP A 220 0.47 -10.14 18.49
CA TRP A 220 0.15 -8.73 18.56
C TRP A 220 -0.81 -8.32 17.45
N LEU A 221 -0.53 -8.70 16.19
CA LEU A 221 -1.47 -8.40 15.09
C LEU A 221 -2.83 -9.07 15.27
N ARG A 222 -2.88 -10.31 15.77
CA ARG A 222 -4.14 -11.02 16.06
C ARG A 222 -4.93 -10.33 17.17
N SER A 223 -4.27 -9.76 18.17
CA SER A 223 -4.93 -9.00 19.24
C SER A 223 -5.66 -7.75 18.75
N LEU A 224 -5.20 -7.18 17.63
CA LEU A 224 -5.81 -6.01 16.97
C LEU A 224 -6.90 -6.38 15.96
N ARG A 225 -7.07 -7.68 15.69
CA ARG A 225 -8.08 -8.16 14.75
C ARG A 225 -9.46 -8.03 15.37
N VAL A 226 -10.36 -7.39 14.64
CA VAL A 226 -11.78 -7.36 14.99
C VAL A 226 -12.48 -8.47 14.22
N GLN A 227 -13.10 -9.40 14.94
CA GLN A 227 -14.01 -10.38 14.33
C GLN A 227 -15.25 -9.62 13.85
N SER A 228 -15.76 -9.90 12.65
CA SER A 228 -17.02 -9.28 12.24
C SER A 228 -18.08 -9.65 13.27
N LEU A 229 -18.82 -8.68 13.80
CA LEU A 229 -20.07 -8.97 14.47
C LEU A 229 -20.88 -9.83 13.51
N ALA A 230 -21.27 -11.03 13.94
CA ALA A 230 -22.35 -11.73 13.30
C ALA A 230 -23.53 -10.74 13.31
N HIS A 231 -23.99 -10.37 12.11
CA HIS A 231 -25.28 -9.70 12.01
C HIS A 231 -26.32 -10.75 12.41
N ASP A 232 -26.77 -10.69 13.67
CA ASP A 232 -28.09 -11.19 14.05
C ASP A 232 -29.17 -10.29 13.43
#